data_AF-A0A931QY58-F1
#
_entry.id   AF-A0A931QY58-F1
#
_cell.length_a   1.000
_cell.length_b   1.000
_cell.length_c   1.000
_cell.angle_alpha   90.00
_cell.angle_beta   90.00
_cell.angle_gamma   90.00
#
_symmetry.space_group_name_H-M   'P 1'
#
loop_
_entity.id
_entity.type
_entity.pdbx_description
1 polymer ?
#
loop_
_entity_poly.entity_id
_entity_poly.type
_entity_poly.pdbx_seq_one_letter_code
_entity_poly.pdbx_strand_id
1 'polypeptide(L)' 'MALPPELIERRIFLIRGQKVMLSPHLAELYQVEARVLIQAVKRNSS' A
#
# COMPACT_ATOMS: atom_id res chain seq x y z
N MET A 1 5.09 14.99 -4.76
CA MET A 1 3.68 15.34 -5.05
C MET A 1 2.82 14.42 -4.20
N ALA A 2 2.00 14.95 -3.30
CA ALA A 2 1.12 14.14 -2.47
C ALA A 2 -0.08 13.66 -3.29
N LEU A 3 -0.49 12.41 -3.11
CA LEU A 3 -1.70 11.89 -3.74
C LEU A 3 -2.95 12.50 -3.08
N PRO A 4 -4.05 12.68 -3.83
CA PRO A 4 -5.31 13.14 -3.25
C PRO A 4 -5.79 12.16 -2.17
N PRO A 5 -6.25 12.65 -1.00
CA PRO A 5 -6.72 11.79 0.08
C PRO A 5 -7.89 10.89 -0.34
N GLU A 6 -8.74 11.34 -1.27
CA GLU A 6 -9.87 10.53 -1.77
C GLU A 6 -9.39 9.26 -2.50
N LEU A 7 -8.21 9.32 -3.13
CA LEU A 7 -7.62 8.17 -3.82
C LEU A 7 -7.16 7.09 -2.81
N ILE A 8 -6.62 7.53 -1.67
CA ILE A 8 -6.16 6.66 -0.59
C ILE A 8 -7.36 5.99 0.07
N GLU A 9 -8.41 6.74 0.38
CA GLU A 9 -9.63 6.22 1.02
C GLU A 9 -10.30 5.14 0.18
N ARG A 10 -10.39 5.32 -1.15
CA ARG A 10 -10.94 4.32 -2.08
C ARG A 10 -10.16 3.01 -2.13
N ARG A 11 -8.89 3.01 -1.68
CA ARG A 11 -7.98 1.85 -1.70
C ARG A 11 -7.89 1.13 -0.35
N ILE A 12 -8.59 1.62 0.67
CA ILE A 12 -8.67 1.02 2.01
C ILE A 12 -9.90 0.11 2.09
N PHE A 13 -9.66 -1.15 2.43
CA PHE A 13 -10.70 -2.17 2.63
C PHE A 13 -10.88 -2.46 4.11
N LEU A 14 -12.11 -2.81 4.51
CA LEU A 14 -12.39 -3.30 5.86
C LEU A 14 -12.45 -4.83 5.83
N ILE A 15 -11.40 -5.49 6.33
CA ILE A 15 -11.31 -6.95 6.38
C ILE A 15 -11.22 -7.36 7.84
N ARG A 16 -12.20 -8.13 8.33
CA ARG A 16 -12.29 -8.58 9.73
C ARG A 16 -12.17 -7.43 10.74
N GLY A 17 -12.76 -6.27 10.41
CA GLY A 17 -12.72 -5.07 11.26
C GLY A 17 -11.42 -4.27 11.17
N GLN A 18 -10.48 -4.65 10.30
CA GLN A 18 -9.21 -3.93 10.12
C GLN A 18 -9.16 -3.22 8.78
N LYS A 19 -8.61 -1.99 8.78
CA LYS A 19 -8.32 -1.22 7.57
C LYS A 19 -7.09 -1.81 6.89
N VAL A 20 -7.25 -2.34 5.68
CA VAL A 20 -6.22 -3.02 4.90
C VAL A 20 -6.08 -2.34 3.55
N MET A 21 -4.85 -2.03 3.13
CA MET A 21 -4.53 -1.63 1.75
C MET A 21 -3.77 -2.77 1.07
N LEU A 22 -4.16 -3.10 -0.16
CA LEU A 22 -3.50 -4.15 -0.93
C LEU A 22 -2.14 -3.69 -1.45
N SER A 23 -1.20 -4.62 -1.60
CA SER A 23 0.16 -4.33 -2.07
C SER A 23 0.25 -3.66 -3.44
N PRO A 24 -0.62 -3.91 -4.45
CA PRO A 24 -0.55 -3.20 -5.72
C PRO A 24 -0.88 -1.71 -5.56
N HIS A 25 -1.91 -1.39 -4.76
CA HIS A 25 -2.29 -0.02 -4.46
C HIS A 25 -1.20 0.73 -3.71
N LEU A 26 -0.52 0.04 -2.79
CA LEU A 26 0.60 0.57 -2.05
C LEU A 26 1.81 0.80 -2.96
N ALA A 27 2.07 -0.10 -3.91
CA ALA A 27 3.16 0.01 -4.87
C ALA A 27 2.94 1.21 -5.81
N GLU A 28 1.73 1.39 -6.33
CA GLU A 28 1.35 2.58 -7.09
C GLU A 28 1.49 3.87 -6.28
N LEU A 29 1.11 3.84 -4.99
CA LEU A 29 1.19 5.00 -4.11
C LEU A 29 2.64 5.46 -3.90
N TYR A 30 3.55 4.51 -3.76
CA TYR A 30 4.98 4.77 -3.66
C TYR A 30 5.68 4.89 -5.02
N GLN A 31 4.93 4.75 -6.13
CA GLN A 31 5.47 4.76 -7.50
C GLN A 31 6.62 3.75 -7.69
N VAL A 32 6.52 2.59 -7.05
CA VAL A 32 7.49 1.49 -7.15
C VAL A 32 6.82 0.26 -7.73
N GLU A 33 7.62 -0.64 -8.29
CA GLU A 33 7.10 -1.96 -8.63
C GLU A 33 6.71 -2.74 -7.37
N ALA A 34 5.65 -3.54 -7.46
CA ALA A 34 5.19 -4.39 -6.35
C ALA A 34 6.30 -5.33 -5.82
N ARG A 35 7.21 -5.77 -6.70
CA ARG A 35 8.37 -6.58 -6.31
C ARG A 35 9.32 -5.82 -5.38
N VAL A 36 9.60 -4.55 -5.67
CA VAL A 36 10.49 -3.70 -4.85
C VAL A 36 9.85 -3.43 -3.49
N LEU A 37 8.54 -3.14 -3.47
CA LEU A 37 7.79 -2.98 -2.23
C LEU A 37 7.85 -4.25 -1.36
N ILE A 38 7.58 -5.42 -1.94
CA ILE A 38 7.65 -6.70 -1.21
C ILE A 38 9.06 -6.97 -0.68
N GLN A 39 10.11 -6.64 -1.46
CA GLN A 39 11.49 -6.77 -0.99
C GLN A 39 11.80 -5.85 0.19
N ALA A 40 11.34 -4.59 0.16
CA ALA A 40 11.54 -3.64 1.25
C ALA A 40 10.83 -4.09 2.54
N VAL A 41 9.59 -4.55 2.43
CA VAL A 41 8.82 -5.07 3.59
C VAL A 41 9.54 -6.27 4.23
N LYS A 42 10.02 -7.22 3.42
CA LYS A 42 10.75 -8.41 3.92
C LYS A 42 12.06 -8.06 4.64
N ARG A 43 12.73 -6.98 4.25
CA ARG A 43 13.94 -6.49 4.95
C ARG A 43 13.60 -5.84 6.29
N ASN A 44 12.52 -5.08 6.34
CA ASN A 44 12.08 -4.37 7.55
C ASN A 44 11.41 -5.27 8.60
N SER A 45 10.96 -6.47 8.24
CA SER A 45 10.41 -7.46 9.17
C SER A 45 11.47 -8.20 10.01
N SER A 46 12.68 -7.63 10.12
CA SER A 46 13.81 -8.15 10.92
C SER A 46 13.83 -7.53 12.31
#